data_AF-A0A379U1Y2-F1
#
_entry.id   AF-A0A379U1Y2-F1
#
_cell.length_a   1.000
_cell.length_b   1.000
_cell.length_c   1.000
_cell.angle_alpha   90.00
_cell.angle_beta   90.00
_cell.angle_gamma   90.00
#
_symmetry.space_group_name_H-M   'P 1'
#
loop_
_entity.id
_entity.type
_entity.pdbx_description
1 polymer ?
#
loop_
_entity_poly.entity_id
_entity_poly.type
_entity_poly.pdbx_seq_one_letter_code
_entity_poly.pdbx_strand_id
1 'polypeptide(L)' 'MIPGVPQIDAESYILIDYNSGKVLAEQNADERRDPASLTKMMTSYVIGQAMKAGKF' A
#
# COMPACT_ATOMS: atom_id res chain seq x y z
N MET A 1 17.39 16.47 14.09
CA MET A 1 17.73 15.04 13.88
C MET A 1 16.60 14.40 13.11
N ILE A 2 16.92 13.54 12.14
CA ILE A 2 15.93 12.66 11.49
C ILE A 2 15.84 11.41 12.38
N PRO A 3 14.63 10.95 12.77
CA PRO A 3 14.50 9.75 13.58
C PRO A 3 15.02 8.53 12.82
N GLY A 4 15.67 7.60 13.52
CA GLY A 4 15.99 6.30 12.95
C GLY A 4 14.70 5.51 12.69
N VAL A 5 14.67 4.76 11.59
CA VAL A 5 13.57 3.86 11.27
C VAL A 5 13.63 2.65 12.22
N PRO A 6 12.54 2.26 12.89
CA PRO A 6 12.52 1.07 13.74
C PRO A 6 12.74 -0.19 12.91
N GLN A 7 13.36 -1.20 13.51
CA GLN A 7 13.44 -2.52 12.88
C GLN A 7 12.07 -3.20 12.92
N ILE A 8 11.58 -3.62 11.76
CA ILE A 8 10.31 -4.34 11.62
C ILE A 8 10.64 -5.78 11.22
N ASP A 9 10.09 -6.74 11.96
CA ASP A 9 10.21 -8.16 11.65
C ASP A 9 9.21 -8.55 10.55
N ALA A 10 9.53 -8.14 9.31
CA ALA A 10 8.75 -8.43 8.11
C ALA A 10 9.67 -8.48 6.89
N GLU A 11 9.30 -9.27 5.87
CA GLU A 11 10.08 -9.38 4.62
C GLU A 11 10.06 -8.09 3.79
N SER A 12 8.97 -7.31 3.86
CA SER A 12 8.82 -6.02 3.18
C SER A 12 7.83 -5.10 3.90
N TYR A 13 8.07 -3.79 3.87
CA TYR A 13 7.09 -2.78 4.31
C TYR A 13 7.28 -1.45 3.57
N ILE A 14 6.24 -0.63 3.60
CA ILE A 14 6.29 0.77 3.16
C ILE A 14 5.38 1.62 4.07
N LEU A 15 5.84 2.82 4.42
CA LEU A 15 5.09 3.83 5.14
C LEU A 15 5.06 5.10 4.29
N ILE A 16 3.85 5.54 3.93
CA ILE A 16 3.62 6.72 3.08
C ILE A 16 2.72 7.74 3.78
N ASP A 17 3.00 9.03 3.53
CA ASP A 17 2.04 10.09 3.81
C ASP A 17 0.99 10.14 2.69
N TYR A 18 -0.30 10.08 3.05
CA TYR A 18 -1.41 10.03 2.09
C TYR A 18 -1.53 11.28 1.21
N ASN A 19 -1.31 12.47 1.77
CA ASN A 19 -1.57 13.72 1.05
C ASN A 19 -0.45 14.07 0.07
N SER A 20 0.81 13.86 0.47
CA SER A 20 1.98 14.20 -0.32
C SER A 20 2.53 13.04 -1.15
N GLY A 21 2.17 11.80 -0.81
CA GLY A 21 2.76 10.60 -1.38
C GLY A 21 4.21 10.35 -0.95
N LYS A 22 4.72 11.11 0.04
CA LYS A 22 6.10 10.97 0.51
C LYS A 22 6.29 9.62 1.22
N VAL A 23 7.29 8.86 0.79
CA VAL A 23 7.78 7.68 1.53
C VAL A 23 8.52 8.15 2.78
N LEU A 24 8.07 7.69 3.94
CA LEU A 24 8.65 8.02 5.25
C LEU A 24 9.63 6.94 5.73
N ALA A 25 9.37 5.68 5.37
CA ALA A 25 10.22 4.53 5.62
C ALA A 25 9.82 3.39 4.68
N GLU A 26 10.77 2.59 4.22
CA GLU A 26 10.51 1.41 3.40
C GLU A 26 11.62 0.37 3.54
N GLN A 27 11.27 -0.88 3.30
CA GLN A 27 12.20 -1.99 3.15
C GLN A 27 11.61 -2.97 2.12
N ASN A 28 12.35 -3.26 1.05
CA ASN A 28 11.94 -4.16 -0.04
C ASN A 28 10.54 -3.85 -0.63
N ALA A 29 10.14 -2.57 -0.70
CA ALA A 29 8.78 -2.18 -1.07
C ALA A 29 8.40 -2.52 -2.52
N ASP A 30 9.37 -2.58 -3.44
CA ASP A 30 9.16 -2.93 -4.85
C ASP A 30 9.34 -4.43 -5.14
N GLU A 31 9.68 -5.23 -4.13
CA GLU A 31 9.89 -6.65 -4.31
C GLU A 31 8.56 -7.36 -4.57
N ARG A 32 8.52 -8.21 -5.60
CA ARG A 32 7.30 -8.97 -5.93
C ARG A 32 7.07 -10.06 -4.89
N ARG A 33 5.86 -10.08 -4.33
CA ARG A 33 5.44 -11.05 -3.31
C ARG A 33 4.00 -11.48 -3.52
N ASP A 34 3.61 -12.61 -2.93
CA ASP A 34 2.22 -13.07 -2.95
C ASP A 34 1.33 -12.15 -2.10
N PRO A 35 0.32 -11.48 -2.67
CA PRO A 35 -0.50 -10.52 -1.94
C PRO A 35 -1.60 -11.17 -1.08
N ALA A 36 -1.88 -12.46 -1.29
CA ALA A 36 -3.00 -13.18 -0.65
C ALA A 36 -4.30 -12.35 -0.69
N SER A 37 -4.93 -12.12 0.48
CA SER A 37 -6.17 -11.35 0.58
C SER A 37 -6.03 -9.86 0.27
N LEU A 38 -4.83 -9.28 0.22
CA LEU A 38 -4.63 -7.88 -0.20
C LEU A 38 -5.09 -7.63 -1.64
N THR A 39 -5.14 -8.69 -2.47
CA THR A 39 -5.77 -8.66 -3.81
C THR A 39 -7.18 -8.06 -3.79
N LYS A 40 -7.93 -8.28 -2.70
CA LYS A 40 -9.30 -7.76 -2.56
C LYS A 40 -9.35 -6.23 -2.56
N MET A 41 -8.27 -5.53 -2.21
CA MET A 41 -8.23 -4.07 -2.32
C MET A 41 -8.42 -3.60 -3.77
N MET A 42 -7.78 -4.27 -4.74
CA MET A 42 -7.99 -3.97 -6.16
C MET A 42 -9.40 -4.36 -6.61
N THR A 43 -9.93 -5.50 -6.14
CA THR A 43 -11.33 -5.89 -6.43
C THR A 43 -12.31 -4.81 -5.94
N SER A 44 -12.19 -4.38 -4.69
CA SER A 44 -13.02 -3.31 -4.13
C SER A 44 -12.83 -1.98 -4.84
N TYR A 45 -11.60 -1.65 -5.26
CA TYR A 45 -11.31 -0.46 -6.05
C TYR A 45 -12.08 -0.47 -7.38
N VAL A 46 -12.02 -1.57 -8.14
CA VAL A 46 -12.73 -1.72 -9.41
C VAL A 46 -14.24 -1.65 -9.23
N ILE A 47 -14.80 -2.30 -8.19
CA ILE A 47 -16.22 -2.19 -7.85
C ILE A 47 -16.60 -0.73 -7.55
N GLY A 48 -15.82 -0.05 -6.71
CA GLY A 48 -16.06 1.37 -6.38
C GLY A 48 -16.02 2.27 -7.61
N GLN A 49 -15.12 2.01 -8.55
CA GLN A 49 -15.04 2.74 -9.82
C GLN A 49 -16.26 2.46 -10.73
N ALA A 50 -16.78 1.23 -10.76
CA ALA A 50 -18.00 0.90 -11.48
C ALA A 50 -19.20 1.65 -10.88
N MET A 51 -19.35 1.62 -9.56
CA MET A 51 -20.40 2.37 -8.85
C MET A 51 -20.31 3.87 -9.13
N LYS A 52 -19.10 4.44 -9.07
CA LYS A 52 -18.85 5.86 -9.40
C LYS A 52 -19.23 6.21 -10.84
N ALA A 53 -19.08 5.26 -11.76
CA ALA A 53 -19.47 5.40 -13.16
C ALA A 53 -20.96 5.11 -13.42
N GLY A 54 -21.76 4.85 -12.38
CA GLY A 54 -23.18 4.51 -12.50
C GLY A 54 -23.43 3.11 -13.09
N LYS A 55 -22.44 2.22 -13.00
CA LYS A 55 -22.53 0.82 -13.43
C LYS A 55 -22.69 -0.06 -12.18
N PHE A 56 -23.86 -0.67 -12.03
CA PHE A 56 -24.20 -1.60 -10.96
C PHE A 56 -25.00 -2.77 -11.52
#